data_AF-A0A1C6TQT1-F1
#
_entry.id   AF-A0A1C6TQT1-F1
#
_cell.length_a   1.000
_cell.length_b   1.000
_cell.length_c   1.000
_cell.angle_alpha   90.00
_cell.angle_beta   90.00
_cell.angle_gamma   90.00
#
_symmetry.space_group_name_H-M   'P 1'
#
loop_
_entity.id
_entity.type
_entity.pdbx_description
1 polymer ?
#
loop_
_entity_poly.entity_id
_entity_poly.type
_entity_poly.pdbx_seq_one_letter_code
_entity_poly.pdbx_strand_id
1 'polypeptide(L)'
;MSRRRPGWGVTLVALLGATGLALVTAGVAATPPRPPRPGAADAPATARSAPPVPPLGRAAPVDVRIPAIDVRAPVVPVGADADGRLEVPPLDRPTIAGWYRHGVSPGEIGNAVIVGHVDSAAGPAVFFDLGRLRAGDTVRITRADASVATFAVDGVASYPKDRFPTDLVYGPGDAAGLRLITCGGRFDRSAGGYVDNVVVFATRVP
;
A
#
# COMPACT_ATOMS: atom_id res chain seq x y z
N MET A 1 39.39 58.56 -52.86
CA MET A 1 40.43 57.51 -52.67
C MET A 1 39.83 56.49 -51.70
N SER A 2 39.29 55.36 -52.15
CA SER A 2 39.99 54.09 -52.29
C SER A 2 39.13 53.12 -53.11
N ARG A 3 39.78 52.34 -53.98
CA ARG A 3 39.22 51.34 -54.88
C ARG A 3 39.02 50.00 -54.15
N ARG A 4 38.03 49.18 -54.55
CA ARG A 4 38.17 47.81 -55.12
C ARG A 4 36.86 47.00 -55.09
N ARG A 5 36.28 46.82 -56.29
CA ARG A 5 35.82 45.62 -57.04
C ARG A 5 35.27 44.33 -56.35
N PRO A 6 34.48 43.52 -57.10
CA PRO A 6 33.32 42.71 -56.65
C PRO A 6 33.59 41.20 -56.51
N GLY A 7 32.60 40.46 -55.98
CA GLY A 7 32.47 38.99 -56.07
C GLY A 7 31.13 38.57 -55.48
N TRP A 8 30.19 38.07 -56.29
CA TRP A 8 29.89 36.64 -56.46
C TRP A 8 29.41 35.94 -55.19
N GLY A 9 28.16 35.45 -55.21
CA GLY A 9 27.85 34.26 -54.43
C GLY A 9 26.41 34.10 -53.95
N VAL A 10 25.61 33.42 -54.79
CA VAL A 10 24.64 32.39 -54.40
C VAL A 10 23.33 32.85 -53.74
N THR A 11 22.30 32.88 -54.60
CA THR A 11 20.90 32.61 -54.29
C THR A 11 20.76 31.35 -53.43
N LEU A 12 20.16 31.45 -52.24
CA LEU A 12 19.67 30.29 -51.49
C LEU A 12 18.14 30.30 -51.45
N VAL A 13 17.62 29.29 -52.13
CA VAL A 13 16.22 28.92 -52.29
C VAL A 13 15.66 28.42 -50.96
N ALA A 14 14.41 28.83 -50.73
CA ALA A 14 13.39 28.34 -49.79
C ALA A 14 13.66 27.04 -49.02
N LEU A 15 13.34 27.05 -47.72
CA LEU A 15 12.65 25.96 -47.01
C LEU A 15 12.32 26.37 -45.55
N LEU A 16 11.16 25.90 -45.06
CA LEU A 16 10.68 25.91 -43.65
C LEU A 16 9.68 27.00 -43.22
N GLY A 17 8.72 27.33 -44.08
CA GLY A 17 7.50 28.06 -43.69
C GLY A 17 6.35 27.19 -43.16
N ALA A 18 6.59 25.95 -42.70
CA ALA A 18 5.51 25.02 -42.31
C ALA A 18 5.88 24.03 -41.19
N THR A 19 6.76 24.39 -40.25
CA THR A 19 7.05 23.64 -39.01
C THR A 19 6.46 24.31 -37.76
N GLY A 20 5.35 25.03 -37.93
CA GLY A 20 4.66 25.75 -36.85
C GLY A 20 3.42 25.05 -36.26
N LEU A 21 3.18 23.76 -36.55
CA LEU A 21 1.91 23.08 -36.23
C LEU A 21 2.03 21.65 -35.65
N ALA A 22 3.11 21.31 -34.92
CA ALA A 22 3.18 19.99 -34.27
C ALA A 22 3.90 19.97 -32.92
N LEU A 23 3.84 21.08 -32.18
CA LEU A 23 4.24 21.13 -30.77
C LEU A 23 3.11 21.75 -29.94
N VAL A 24 1.87 21.28 -30.15
CA VAL A 24 0.89 21.25 -29.06
C VAL A 24 1.26 20.02 -28.25
N THR A 25 2.24 20.21 -27.39
CA THR A 25 2.53 19.38 -26.24
C THR A 25 1.21 19.18 -25.49
N ALA A 26 0.57 18.04 -25.74
CA ALA A 26 -0.45 17.54 -24.84
C ALA A 26 0.25 17.28 -23.51
N GLY A 27 0.32 18.32 -22.67
CA GLY A 27 0.66 18.24 -21.27
C GLY A 27 -0.39 17.38 -20.61
N VAL A 28 -0.22 16.06 -20.68
CA VAL A 28 -0.90 15.12 -19.81
C VAL A 28 -0.41 15.49 -18.41
N ALA A 29 -1.15 16.35 -17.73
CA ALA A 29 -0.96 16.56 -16.31
C ALA A 29 -1.19 15.19 -15.67
N ALA A 30 -0.10 14.48 -15.37
CA ALA A 30 -0.14 13.20 -14.71
C ALA A 30 -0.79 13.43 -13.34
N THR A 31 -2.07 13.08 -13.24
CA THR A 31 -2.77 13.14 -11.96
C THR A 31 -2.04 12.16 -11.04
N PRO A 32 -1.69 12.56 -9.80
CA PRO A 32 -1.00 11.66 -8.89
C PRO A 32 -1.79 10.35 -8.75
N PRO A 33 -1.11 9.21 -8.72
CA PRO A 33 -1.77 7.92 -8.68
C PRO A 33 -2.62 7.83 -7.40
N ARG A 34 -3.85 7.32 -7.55
CA ARG A 34 -4.75 7.13 -6.42
C ARG A 34 -4.61 5.71 -5.87
N PRO A 35 -4.64 5.52 -4.54
CA PRO A 35 -4.73 4.20 -3.95
C PRO A 35 -5.93 3.42 -4.52
N PRO A 36 -5.72 2.17 -4.97
CA PRO A 36 -6.80 1.30 -5.44
C PRO A 36 -7.84 1.06 -4.35
N ARG A 37 -9.11 1.00 -4.74
CA ARG A 37 -10.20 0.66 -3.84
C ARG A 37 -10.62 -0.79 -4.07
N PRO A 38 -10.86 -1.57 -3.00
CA PRO A 38 -11.46 -2.89 -3.13
C PRO A 38 -12.89 -2.76 -3.68
N GLY A 39 -13.29 -3.71 -4.52
CA GLY A 39 -14.67 -3.85 -4.97
C GLY A 39 -15.56 -4.44 -3.88
N ALA A 40 -16.88 -4.27 -3.99
CA ALA A 40 -17.83 -4.82 -3.01
C ALA A 40 -17.76 -6.36 -2.89
N ALA A 41 -17.44 -7.04 -4.00
CA ALA A 41 -17.26 -8.49 -4.04
C ALA A 41 -15.94 -8.96 -3.41
N ASP A 42 -15.00 -8.05 -3.16
CA ASP A 42 -13.71 -8.39 -2.53
C ASP A 42 -13.83 -8.44 -1.00
N ALA A 43 -14.93 -7.96 -0.43
CA ALA A 43 -15.16 -8.03 1.01
C ALA A 43 -15.13 -9.50 1.49
N PRO A 44 -14.64 -9.78 2.70
CA PRO A 44 -14.60 -11.15 3.20
C PRO A 44 -16.01 -11.75 3.20
N ALA A 45 -16.20 -12.81 2.42
CA ALA A 45 -17.36 -13.67 2.60
C ALA A 45 -17.25 -14.32 3.99
N THR A 46 -18.39 -14.58 4.66
CA THR A 46 -18.44 -15.34 5.93
C THR A 46 -17.43 -16.47 5.91
N ALA A 47 -16.54 -16.48 6.91
CA ALA A 47 -15.30 -17.25 6.92
C ALA A 47 -15.50 -18.67 6.35
N ARG A 48 -14.83 -18.95 5.23
CA ARG A 48 -14.69 -20.33 4.77
C ARG A 48 -13.87 -21.05 5.84
N SER A 49 -14.46 -22.06 6.47
CA SER A 49 -13.79 -22.93 7.43
C SER A 49 -12.66 -23.68 6.72
N ALA A 50 -11.47 -23.08 6.67
CA ALA A 50 -10.26 -23.79 6.28
C ALA A 50 -9.96 -24.89 7.32
N PRO A 51 -9.34 -26.01 6.93
CA PRO A 51 -8.90 -27.02 7.90
C PRO A 51 -8.03 -26.35 8.98
N PRO A 52 -8.18 -26.72 10.27
CA PRO A 52 -7.40 -26.11 11.34
C PRO A 52 -5.91 -26.34 11.08
N VAL A 53 -5.16 -25.25 10.85
CA VAL A 53 -3.69 -25.31 10.81
C VAL A 53 -3.18 -25.04 12.22
N PRO A 54 -2.32 -25.90 12.80
CA PRO A 54 -1.82 -25.72 14.17
C PRO A 54 -1.18 -24.34 14.34
N PRO A 55 -1.56 -23.54 15.35
CA PRO A 55 -0.97 -22.21 15.55
C PRO A 55 0.53 -22.30 15.83
N LEU A 56 1.23 -21.23 15.53
CA LEU A 56 2.63 -21.06 15.86
C LEU A 56 2.77 -20.46 17.27
N GLY A 57 3.92 -20.69 17.90
CA GLY A 57 4.30 -19.98 19.12
C GLY A 57 4.49 -18.48 18.87
N ARG A 58 4.71 -17.71 19.94
CA ARG A 58 5.02 -16.29 19.82
C ARG A 58 6.39 -16.05 19.20
N ALA A 59 6.47 -15.25 18.13
CA ALA A 59 7.72 -14.60 17.73
C ALA A 59 7.45 -13.36 16.87
N ALA A 60 8.21 -12.30 17.10
CA ALA A 60 8.02 -11.02 16.43
C ALA A 60 8.21 -11.16 14.90
N PRO A 61 7.36 -10.50 14.10
CA PRO A 61 7.57 -10.39 12.66
C PRO A 61 8.77 -9.50 12.35
N VAL A 62 9.53 -9.84 11.31
CA VAL A 62 10.70 -9.07 10.86
C VAL A 62 10.57 -8.58 9.42
N ASP A 63 9.84 -9.30 8.56
CA ASP A 63 9.65 -8.97 7.14
C ASP A 63 8.26 -9.43 6.69
N VAL A 64 7.59 -8.61 5.88
CA VAL A 64 6.33 -8.93 5.21
C VAL A 64 6.52 -8.97 3.71
N ARG A 65 5.93 -9.98 3.07
CA ARG A 65 5.94 -10.15 1.61
C ARG A 65 4.55 -10.42 1.09
N ILE A 66 4.17 -9.72 0.03
CA ILE A 66 2.88 -9.85 -0.64
C ILE A 66 3.14 -9.85 -2.16
N PRO A 67 3.40 -11.01 -2.77
CA PRO A 67 3.84 -11.09 -4.16
C PRO A 67 2.86 -10.48 -5.16
N ALA A 68 1.55 -10.59 -4.92
CA ALA A 68 0.51 -10.08 -5.83
C ALA A 68 0.52 -8.56 -6.03
N ILE A 69 1.20 -7.82 -5.15
CA ILE A 69 1.31 -6.35 -5.18
C ILE A 69 2.76 -5.89 -4.96
N ASP A 70 3.74 -6.76 -5.22
CA ASP A 70 5.19 -6.48 -5.15
C ASP A 70 5.68 -5.88 -3.81
N VAL A 71 5.00 -6.21 -2.70
CA VAL A 71 5.44 -5.75 -1.38
C VAL A 71 6.53 -6.66 -0.83
N ARG A 72 7.63 -6.04 -0.43
CA ARG A 72 8.66 -6.60 0.48
C ARG A 72 9.10 -5.50 1.41
N ALA A 73 8.86 -5.65 2.70
CA ALA A 73 9.12 -4.60 3.67
C ALA A 73 9.55 -5.14 5.04
N PRO A 74 10.54 -4.47 5.70
CA PRO A 74 10.80 -4.69 7.11
C PRO A 74 9.56 -4.40 7.96
N VAL A 75 9.37 -5.19 9.01
CA VAL A 75 8.33 -4.98 10.02
C VAL A 75 8.98 -4.54 11.32
N VAL A 76 8.53 -3.40 11.85
CA VAL A 76 8.99 -2.86 13.14
C VAL A 76 7.88 -2.93 14.18
N PRO A 77 8.18 -3.04 15.48
CA PRO A 77 7.15 -2.96 16.50
C PRO A 77 6.61 -1.53 16.61
N VAL A 78 5.28 -1.40 16.69
CA VAL A 78 4.55 -0.17 17.03
C VAL A 78 3.62 -0.42 18.21
N GLY A 79 3.22 0.63 18.91
CA GLY A 79 2.40 0.57 20.12
C GLY A 79 1.03 1.19 19.90
N ALA A 80 0.51 1.77 20.98
CA ALA A 80 -0.60 2.70 20.91
C ALA A 80 -0.18 3.98 21.63
N ASP A 81 -0.70 5.11 21.19
CA ASP A 81 -0.51 6.39 21.86
C ASP A 81 -1.28 6.44 23.19
N ALA A 82 -1.15 7.57 23.90
CA ALA A 82 -1.79 7.77 25.20
C ALA A 82 -3.33 7.69 25.14
N ASP A 83 -3.92 7.95 23.97
CA ASP A 83 -5.37 7.89 23.71
C ASP A 83 -5.81 6.49 23.24
N GLY A 84 -4.89 5.51 23.25
CA GLY A 84 -5.15 4.13 22.86
C GLY A 84 -5.24 3.94 21.34
N ARG A 85 -4.84 4.92 20.53
CA ARG A 85 -4.84 4.79 19.06
C ARG A 85 -3.59 4.07 18.62
N LEU A 86 -3.74 3.15 17.67
CA LEU A 86 -2.63 2.42 17.09
C LEU A 86 -1.61 3.38 16.47
N GLU A 87 -0.37 3.31 16.95
CA GLU A 87 0.74 4.05 16.36
C GLU A 87 1.01 3.53 14.95
N VAL A 88 1.45 4.43 14.06
CA VAL A 88 1.87 4.09 12.70
C VAL A 88 3.39 4.19 12.57
N PRO A 89 4.01 3.50 11.60
CA PRO A 89 5.45 3.63 11.36
C PRO A 89 5.84 5.08 11.04
N PRO A 90 7.11 5.47 11.25
CA PRO A 90 7.60 6.79 10.85
C PRO A 90 7.34 7.14 9.37
N LEU A 91 6.82 8.35 9.11
CA LEU A 91 6.47 8.82 7.76
C LEU A 91 7.68 9.04 6.84
N ASP A 92 8.86 9.28 7.43
CA ASP A 92 10.14 9.41 6.72
C ASP A 92 10.68 8.07 6.20
N ARG A 93 10.05 6.95 6.60
CA ARG A 93 10.34 5.60 6.12
C ARG A 93 9.09 4.99 5.50
N PRO A 94 8.67 5.42 4.30
CA PRO A 94 7.42 4.96 3.68
C PRO A 94 7.43 3.47 3.29
N THR A 95 8.60 2.81 3.31
CA THR A 95 8.78 1.42 2.89
C THR A 95 8.76 0.41 4.05
N ILE A 96 8.51 0.83 5.29
CA ILE A 96 8.41 -0.07 6.46
C ILE A 96 6.96 -0.25 6.91
N ALA A 97 6.66 -1.44 7.43
CA ALA A 97 5.40 -1.75 8.07
C ALA A 97 5.57 -1.83 9.61
N GLY A 98 4.47 -1.64 10.34
CA GLY A 98 4.45 -1.64 11.80
C GLY A 98 3.55 -2.74 12.34
N TRP A 99 4.05 -3.60 13.22
CA TRP A 99 3.25 -4.60 13.92
C TRP A 99 2.86 -4.10 15.31
N TYR A 100 1.58 -4.21 15.67
CA TYR A 100 1.10 -3.88 17.01
C TYR A 100 1.62 -4.89 18.05
N ARG A 101 2.68 -4.50 18.77
CA ARG A 101 3.46 -5.42 19.62
C ARG A 101 2.74 -5.97 20.85
N HIS A 102 1.69 -5.27 21.29
CA HIS A 102 0.89 -5.66 22.46
C HIS A 102 -0.22 -6.67 22.11
N GLY A 103 -0.43 -6.93 20.82
CA GLY A 103 -1.30 -7.99 20.35
C GLY A 103 -0.59 -9.35 20.24
N VAL A 104 -1.23 -10.25 19.51
CA VAL A 104 -0.64 -11.53 19.13
C VAL A 104 0.33 -11.35 17.97
N SER A 105 1.39 -12.15 17.93
CA SER A 105 2.31 -12.18 16.80
C SER A 105 1.73 -13.01 15.64
N PRO A 106 2.07 -12.69 14.37
CA PRO A 106 1.53 -13.42 13.23
C PRO A 106 1.81 -14.92 13.31
N GLY A 107 0.76 -15.73 13.43
CA GLY A 107 0.82 -17.17 13.55
C GLY A 107 0.23 -17.72 14.86
N GLU A 108 0.15 -16.90 15.92
CA GLU A 108 -0.62 -17.20 17.13
C GLU A 108 -2.13 -17.15 16.84
N ILE A 109 -2.95 -17.81 17.67
CA ILE A 109 -4.41 -17.64 17.64
C ILE A 109 -4.76 -16.20 18.02
N GLY A 110 -5.67 -15.59 17.25
CA GLY A 110 -6.08 -14.19 17.39
C GLY A 110 -5.76 -13.37 16.13
N ASN A 111 -6.07 -12.08 16.18
CA ASN A 111 -5.84 -11.15 15.07
C ASN A 111 -4.50 -10.41 15.26
N ALA A 112 -3.47 -10.82 14.52
CA ALA A 112 -2.24 -10.04 14.42
C ALA A 112 -2.45 -8.83 13.51
N VAL A 113 -1.98 -7.65 13.92
CA VAL A 113 -2.24 -6.38 13.21
C VAL A 113 -0.93 -5.80 12.70
N ILE A 114 -0.87 -5.54 11.39
CA ILE A 114 0.23 -4.84 10.74
C ILE A 114 -0.33 -3.63 9.98
N VAL A 115 0.22 -2.45 10.26
CA VAL A 115 -0.11 -1.18 9.64
C VAL A 115 1.00 -0.72 8.70
N GLY A 116 0.65 0.06 7.69
CA GLY A 116 1.61 0.69 6.80
C GLY A 116 1.01 1.89 6.09
N HIS A 117 1.86 2.83 5.71
CA HIS A 117 1.43 4.01 4.98
C HIS A 117 0.91 3.66 3.60
N VAL A 118 -0.09 4.42 3.15
CA VAL A 118 -0.61 4.31 1.79
C VAL A 118 0.29 5.07 0.82
N ASP A 119 0.67 6.30 1.17
CA ASP A 119 1.55 7.15 0.41
C ASP A 119 2.37 8.07 1.33
N SER A 120 3.20 8.89 0.70
CA SER A 120 4.02 9.93 1.30
C SER A 120 4.13 11.11 0.33
N ALA A 121 4.78 12.20 0.77
CA ALA A 121 5.08 13.32 -0.13
C ALA A 121 5.96 12.91 -1.34
N ALA A 122 6.70 11.81 -1.24
CA ALA A 122 7.53 11.27 -2.31
C ALA A 122 6.78 10.32 -3.27
N GLY A 123 5.53 9.97 -2.97
CA GLY A 123 4.72 9.05 -3.77
C GLY A 123 4.21 7.83 -2.97
N PRO A 124 3.83 6.74 -3.67
CA PRO A 124 3.32 5.51 -3.06
C PRO A 124 4.21 4.96 -1.93
N ALA A 125 3.59 4.44 -0.88
CA ALA A 125 4.26 3.83 0.26
C ALA A 125 3.99 2.31 0.31
N VAL A 126 4.48 1.64 1.36
CA VAL A 126 4.53 0.17 1.49
C VAL A 126 3.20 -0.52 1.20
N PHE A 127 2.08 0.08 1.57
CA PHE A 127 0.75 -0.52 1.45
C PHE A 127 -0.16 0.21 0.47
N PHE A 128 0.40 1.02 -0.44
CA PHE A 128 -0.36 1.76 -1.46
C PHE A 128 -1.38 0.87 -2.20
N ASP A 129 -0.96 -0.34 -2.57
CA ASP A 129 -1.73 -1.26 -3.42
C ASP A 129 -2.53 -2.32 -2.65
N LEU A 130 -2.69 -2.24 -1.32
CA LEU A 130 -3.46 -3.23 -0.55
C LEU A 130 -4.89 -3.45 -1.08
N GLY A 131 -5.53 -2.41 -1.61
CA GLY A 131 -6.87 -2.50 -2.20
C GLY A 131 -6.98 -3.35 -3.47
N ARG A 132 -5.84 -3.76 -4.08
CA ARG A 132 -5.79 -4.67 -5.24
C ARG A 132 -5.83 -6.14 -4.86
N LEU A 133 -5.59 -6.48 -3.60
CA LEU A 133 -5.56 -7.87 -3.18
C LEU A 133 -6.94 -8.52 -3.35
N ARG A 134 -6.91 -9.82 -3.59
CA ARG A 134 -8.08 -10.68 -3.81
C ARG A 134 -7.99 -11.89 -2.90
N ALA A 135 -9.15 -12.51 -2.65
CA ALA A 135 -9.18 -13.74 -1.87
C ALA A 135 -8.29 -14.82 -2.51
N GLY A 136 -7.46 -15.47 -1.68
CA GLY A 136 -6.45 -16.44 -2.11
C GLY A 136 -5.05 -15.87 -2.33
N ASP A 137 -4.89 -14.55 -2.48
CA ASP A 137 -3.56 -13.94 -2.52
C ASP A 137 -2.79 -14.25 -1.24
N THR A 138 -1.48 -14.45 -1.38
CA THR A 138 -0.65 -14.90 -0.24
C THR A 138 0.07 -13.74 0.43
N VAL A 139 0.04 -13.72 1.76
CA VAL A 139 0.89 -12.88 2.61
C VAL A 139 1.85 -13.77 3.37
N ARG A 140 3.15 -13.48 3.32
CA ARG A 140 4.19 -14.22 4.04
C ARG A 140 4.86 -13.32 5.05
N ILE A 141 4.89 -13.77 6.30
CA ILE A 141 5.55 -13.08 7.41
C ILE A 141 6.75 -13.91 7.84
N THR A 142 7.96 -13.39 7.61
CA THR A 142 9.16 -13.93 8.24
C THR A 142 9.20 -13.48 9.68
N ARG A 143 9.46 -14.41 10.60
CA ARG A 143 9.47 -14.19 12.04
C ARG A 143 10.89 -14.28 12.59
N ALA A 144 11.10 -13.72 13.79
CA ALA A 144 12.40 -13.68 14.47
C ALA A 144 12.94 -15.07 14.84
N ASP A 145 12.08 -16.08 14.93
CA ASP A 145 12.45 -17.50 15.13
C ASP A 145 12.86 -18.20 13.82
N ALA A 146 13.09 -17.44 12.74
CA ALA A 146 13.39 -17.89 11.38
C ALA A 146 12.27 -18.70 10.69
N SER A 147 11.13 -18.90 11.34
CA SER A 147 9.97 -19.49 10.68
C SER A 147 9.24 -18.48 9.79
N VAL A 148 8.37 -18.99 8.92
CA VAL A 148 7.50 -18.18 8.07
C VAL A 148 6.05 -18.54 8.36
N ALA A 149 5.24 -17.53 8.72
CA ALA A 149 3.80 -17.66 8.76
C ALA A 149 3.20 -17.26 7.41
N THR A 150 2.49 -18.18 6.76
CA THR A 150 1.83 -17.95 5.47
C THR A 150 0.34 -17.76 5.69
N PHE A 151 -0.24 -16.73 5.08
CA PHE A 151 -1.66 -16.42 5.16
C PHE A 151 -2.24 -16.34 3.75
N ALA A 152 -3.47 -16.81 3.58
CA ALA A 152 -4.28 -16.54 2.41
C ALA A 152 -5.24 -15.40 2.73
N VAL A 153 -5.35 -14.44 1.82
CA VAL A 153 -6.34 -13.36 1.92
C VAL A 153 -7.74 -13.97 1.86
N ASP A 154 -8.56 -13.63 2.84
CA ASP A 154 -9.99 -13.98 2.90
C ASP A 154 -10.83 -12.95 2.15
N GLY A 155 -10.40 -11.68 2.21
CA GLY A 155 -11.01 -10.55 1.51
C GLY A 155 -10.40 -9.21 1.92
N VAL A 156 -10.80 -8.16 1.21
CA VAL A 156 -10.37 -6.77 1.42
C VAL A 156 -11.60 -5.88 1.50
N ALA A 157 -11.65 -5.03 2.53
CA ALA A 157 -12.76 -4.10 2.72
C ALA A 157 -12.23 -2.69 2.99
N SER A 158 -13.02 -1.68 2.61
CA SER A 158 -12.75 -0.27 2.90
C SER A 158 -13.79 0.25 3.88
N TYR A 159 -13.35 0.85 4.97
CA TYR A 159 -14.22 1.38 6.03
C TYR A 159 -13.96 2.88 6.23
N PRO A 160 -15.02 3.71 6.27
CA PRO A 160 -14.89 5.09 6.73
C PRO A 160 -14.26 5.14 8.12
N LYS A 161 -13.33 6.08 8.37
CA LYS A 161 -12.62 6.19 9.65
C LYS A 161 -13.55 6.48 10.83
N ASP A 162 -14.67 7.14 10.59
CA ASP A 162 -15.71 7.44 11.59
C ASP A 162 -16.64 6.25 11.88
N ARG A 163 -16.57 5.18 11.07
CA ARG A 163 -17.34 3.93 11.23
C ARG A 163 -16.44 2.70 11.14
N PHE A 164 -15.20 2.84 11.61
CA PHE A 164 -14.23 1.76 11.57
C PHE A 164 -14.67 0.60 12.49
N PRO A 165 -14.73 -0.65 12.01
CA PRO A 165 -15.23 -1.77 12.79
C PRO A 165 -14.14 -2.31 13.74
N THR A 166 -13.89 -1.57 14.82
CA THR A 166 -12.83 -1.85 15.81
C THR A 166 -12.83 -3.30 16.29
N ASP A 167 -13.98 -3.84 16.70
CA ASP A 167 -14.05 -5.21 17.24
C ASP A 167 -13.72 -6.28 16.19
N LEU A 168 -14.13 -6.06 14.93
CA LEU A 168 -13.84 -6.99 13.84
C LEU A 168 -12.34 -7.01 13.47
N VAL A 169 -11.67 -5.88 13.63
CA VAL A 169 -10.26 -5.71 13.23
C VAL A 169 -9.30 -6.01 14.37
N TYR A 170 -9.58 -5.49 15.57
CA TYR A 170 -8.70 -5.55 16.73
C TYR A 170 -9.18 -6.51 17.83
N GLY A 171 -10.43 -6.98 17.75
CA GLY A 171 -10.97 -7.92 18.72
C GLY A 171 -10.37 -9.32 18.64
N PRO A 172 -10.80 -10.24 19.52
CA PRO A 172 -10.30 -11.61 19.54
C PRO A 172 -10.63 -12.36 18.25
N GLY A 173 -9.85 -13.40 17.97
CA GLY A 173 -10.07 -14.34 16.86
C GLY A 173 -9.85 -15.77 17.35
N ASP A 174 -10.58 -16.71 16.76
CA ASP A 174 -10.51 -18.15 17.03
C ASP A 174 -9.50 -18.89 16.15
N ALA A 175 -9.07 -18.25 15.06
CA ALA A 175 -8.00 -18.71 14.17
C ALA A 175 -6.76 -17.81 14.27
N ALA A 176 -5.65 -18.25 13.65
CA ALA A 176 -4.48 -17.40 13.43
C ALA A 176 -4.76 -16.42 12.28
N GLY A 177 -5.36 -15.28 12.63
CA GLY A 177 -5.76 -14.22 11.71
C GLY A 177 -4.69 -13.13 11.57
N LEU A 178 -4.66 -12.51 10.39
CA LEU A 178 -3.85 -11.34 10.08
C LEU A 178 -4.74 -10.21 9.56
N ARG A 179 -4.46 -9.00 10.01
CA ARG A 179 -5.05 -7.75 9.53
C ARG A 179 -3.94 -6.84 9.01
N LEU A 180 -3.96 -6.56 7.71
CA LEU A 180 -3.12 -5.53 7.11
C LEU A 180 -3.96 -4.27 6.91
N ILE A 181 -3.47 -3.13 7.40
CA ILE A 181 -4.26 -1.89 7.42
C ILE A 181 -3.46 -0.76 6.79
N THR A 182 -4.13 0.01 5.93
CA THR A 182 -3.60 1.26 5.40
C THR A 182 -4.70 2.31 5.26
N CYS A 183 -4.31 3.56 5.05
CA CYS A 183 -5.22 4.65 4.70
C CYS A 183 -5.78 4.44 3.28
N GLY A 184 -7.01 4.89 3.01
CA GLY A 184 -7.60 4.76 1.67
C GLY A 184 -8.80 5.66 1.40
N GLY A 185 -9.52 5.35 0.33
CA GLY A 185 -10.69 6.15 -0.04
C GLY A 185 -10.32 7.43 -0.78
N ARG A 186 -10.94 8.56 -0.44
CA ARG A 186 -10.58 9.86 -1.02
C ARG A 186 -9.64 10.60 -0.07
N PHE A 187 -8.67 11.29 -0.64
CA PHE A 187 -7.92 12.29 0.12
C PHE A 187 -8.82 13.51 0.33
N ASP A 188 -9.05 13.87 1.59
CA ASP A 188 -9.76 15.07 1.98
C ASP A 188 -8.73 16.13 2.40
N ARG A 189 -8.62 17.19 1.59
CA ARG A 189 -7.68 18.28 1.84
C ARG A 189 -8.02 19.10 3.07
N SER A 190 -9.30 19.18 3.44
CA SER A 190 -9.73 19.93 4.62
C SER A 190 -9.40 19.18 5.91
N ALA A 191 -9.50 17.85 5.89
CA ALA A 191 -9.11 16.98 7.00
C ALA A 191 -7.61 16.60 6.99
N GLY A 192 -6.87 16.97 5.94
CA GLY A 192 -5.45 16.67 5.81
C GLY A 192 -5.12 15.18 5.62
N GLY A 193 -6.06 14.37 5.14
CA GLY A 193 -5.85 12.93 5.04
C GLY A 193 -6.92 12.14 4.33
N TYR A 194 -6.67 10.84 4.21
CA TYR A 194 -7.59 9.86 3.68
C TYR A 194 -8.77 9.61 4.64
N VAL A 195 -9.98 9.54 4.10
CA VAL A 195 -11.21 9.39 4.90
C VAL A 195 -11.57 7.95 5.26
N ASP A 196 -10.97 6.97 4.58
CA ASP A 196 -11.21 5.55 4.81
C ASP A 196 -9.92 4.86 5.30
N ASN A 197 -10.08 3.66 5.85
CA ASN A 197 -9.03 2.67 5.98
C ASN A 197 -9.36 1.46 5.11
N VAL A 198 -8.35 0.93 4.40
CA VAL A 198 -8.44 -0.37 3.73
C VAL A 198 -7.89 -1.43 4.68
N VAL A 199 -8.66 -2.50 4.86
CA VAL A 199 -8.30 -3.63 5.72
C VAL A 199 -8.32 -4.91 4.91
N VAL A 200 -7.19 -5.60 4.89
CA VAL A 200 -7.09 -6.97 4.38
C VAL A 200 -7.30 -7.93 5.54
N PHE A 201 -8.20 -8.88 5.34
CA PHE A 201 -8.44 -10.00 6.24
C PHE A 201 -7.76 -11.21 5.64
N ALA A 202 -6.92 -11.88 6.42
CA ALA A 202 -6.26 -13.10 5.99
C ALA A 202 -6.20 -14.12 7.13
N THR A 203 -6.20 -15.39 6.77
CA THR A 203 -6.15 -16.51 7.71
C THR A 203 -4.95 -17.38 7.39
N ARG A 204 -4.27 -17.88 8.44
CA ARG A 204 -3.09 -18.71 8.27
C ARG A 204 -3.43 -19.99 7.51
N VAL A 205 -2.58 -20.32 6.56
CA VAL A 205 -2.61 -21.56 5.77
C VAL A 205 -1.30 -22.35 6.00
N PRO A 206 -1.25 -23.65 5.65
CA PRO A 206 -0.04 -24.46 5.76
C PRO A 206 1.18 -23.84 5.05
#